data_AF-S4RHP2-F1
#
_entry.id   AF-S4RHP2-F1
#
_cell.length_a   1.000
_cell.length_b   1.000
_cell.length_c   1.000
_cell.angle_alpha   90.00
_cell.angle_beta   90.00
_cell.angle_gamma   90.00
#
_symmetry.space_group_name_H-M   'P 1'
#
loop_
_entity.id
_entity.type
_entity.pdbx_description
1 polymer ?
#
loop_
_entity_poly.entity_id
_entity_poly.type
_entity_poly.pdbx_seq_one_letter_code
_entity_poly.pdbx_strand_id
1 'polypeptide(L)'
;KPRLVSAAIFPYNPTQSTAILARPICVFPSDPGSVVGVVTAQNLTPSYSFSRVLGAVGSRVATGAGDRGPYLAGYFPVPPCAQPPPPSVVVGTGGSSVALALLGMVIFRLGGDPACATGIADDPAALVCNGPLWNGTAYRVKFVLLARSSLLSPPAMETPWSDPISTKPVVSVEQIHVWPGKRTGGMVVVTSVLCSILFVLLFA
;
A
#
# COMPACT_ATOMS: atom_id res chain seq x y z
N LYS A 1 -7.55 15.55 -5.15
CA LYS A 1 -7.50 14.63 -3.99
C LYS A 1 -6.82 13.32 -4.40
N PRO A 2 -6.07 12.64 -3.52
CA PRO A 2 -5.45 11.36 -3.85
C PRO A 2 -6.48 10.29 -4.20
N ARG A 3 -6.12 9.38 -5.10
CA ARG A 3 -6.97 8.26 -5.53
C ARG A 3 -6.14 6.98 -5.61
N LEU A 4 -6.79 5.85 -5.38
CA LEU A 4 -6.20 4.54 -5.63
C LEU A 4 -5.98 4.34 -7.13
N VAL A 5 -4.91 3.64 -7.48
CA VAL A 5 -4.72 3.15 -8.85
C VAL A 5 -5.77 2.08 -9.15
N SER A 6 -6.29 2.10 -10.38
CA SER A 6 -7.34 1.20 -10.86
C SER A 6 -7.03 -0.28 -10.60
N ALA A 7 -8.06 -1.03 -10.20
CA ALA A 7 -8.00 -2.47 -10.05
C ALA A 7 -7.69 -3.21 -11.37
N ALA A 8 -7.92 -2.57 -12.53
CA ALA A 8 -7.52 -3.12 -13.82
C ALA A 8 -5.99 -3.27 -13.96
N ILE A 9 -5.23 -2.40 -13.27
CA ILE A 9 -3.76 -2.42 -13.26
C ILE A 9 -3.26 -3.19 -12.03
N PHE A 10 -3.89 -2.99 -10.88
CA PHE A 10 -3.56 -3.65 -9.61
C PHE A 10 -4.80 -4.33 -8.99
N PRO A 11 -5.11 -5.58 -9.37
CA PRO A 11 -6.36 -6.26 -8.99
C PRO A 11 -6.59 -6.38 -7.48
N TYR A 12 -5.52 -6.39 -6.69
CA TYR A 12 -5.56 -6.57 -5.25
C TYR A 12 -5.27 -5.29 -4.46
N ASN A 13 -5.47 -4.11 -5.06
CA ASN A 13 -5.31 -2.82 -4.39
C ASN A 13 -6.63 -2.32 -3.79
N PRO A 14 -6.72 -1.98 -2.49
CA PRO A 14 -5.70 -2.16 -1.44
C PRO A 14 -5.55 -3.62 -0.98
N THR A 15 -4.38 -3.91 -0.40
CA THR A 15 -4.07 -5.19 0.27
C THR A 15 -4.41 -5.12 1.76
N GLN A 16 -4.01 -6.12 2.55
CA GLN A 16 -4.15 -6.11 4.01
C GLN A 16 -3.35 -4.99 4.69
N SER A 17 -2.20 -4.62 4.12
CA SER A 17 -1.24 -3.72 4.78
C SER A 17 -0.66 -2.64 3.86
N THR A 18 -1.04 -2.62 2.58
CA THR A 18 -0.55 -1.64 1.61
C THR A 18 -1.64 -1.13 0.69
N ALA A 19 -1.50 0.11 0.24
CA ALA A 19 -2.36 0.73 -0.76
C ALA A 19 -1.51 1.41 -1.83
N ILE A 20 -1.93 1.33 -3.09
CA ILE A 20 -1.24 1.94 -4.23
C ILE A 20 -2.03 3.17 -4.67
N LEU A 21 -1.41 4.33 -4.52
CA LEU A 21 -1.97 5.63 -4.85
C LEU A 21 -1.40 6.13 -6.18
N ALA A 22 -2.24 6.78 -6.98
CA ALA A 22 -1.76 7.55 -8.12
C ALA A 22 -1.04 8.81 -7.62
N ARG A 23 0.14 9.10 -8.18
CA ARG A 23 0.85 10.35 -7.89
C ARG A 23 0.09 11.56 -8.46
N PRO A 24 0.22 12.73 -7.84
CA PRO A 24 -0.48 13.94 -8.25
C PRO A 24 0.23 14.63 -9.42
N ILE A 25 0.09 14.07 -10.63
CA ILE A 25 0.65 14.64 -11.87
C ILE A 25 -0.08 15.95 -12.19
N CYS A 26 0.67 17.01 -12.54
CA CYS A 26 0.14 18.33 -12.85
C CYS A 26 -0.68 19.01 -11.73
N VAL A 27 -0.50 18.62 -10.47
CA VAL A 27 -1.24 19.22 -9.34
C VAL A 27 -0.44 20.31 -8.63
N PHE A 28 0.87 20.16 -8.54
CA PHE A 28 1.77 21.09 -7.86
C PHE A 28 2.75 21.73 -8.86
N PRO A 29 3.20 22.98 -8.64
CA PRO A 29 4.24 23.62 -9.42
C PRO A 29 5.56 22.88 -9.25
N SER A 30 6.29 22.77 -10.34
CA SER A 30 7.58 22.07 -10.39
C SER A 30 8.70 23.00 -9.92
N ASP A 31 8.85 23.13 -8.60
CA ASP A 31 9.94 23.91 -8.02
C ASP A 31 11.11 22.99 -7.60
N PRO A 32 12.37 23.30 -7.97
CA PRO A 32 13.52 22.44 -7.72
C PRO A 32 13.83 22.28 -6.23
N GLY A 33 13.30 23.13 -5.35
CA GLY A 33 13.44 23.03 -3.89
C GLY A 33 12.29 22.31 -3.19
N SER A 34 11.30 21.82 -3.93
CA SER A 34 10.07 21.28 -3.36
C SER A 34 9.96 19.76 -3.51
N VAL A 35 9.19 19.14 -2.62
CA VAL A 35 8.82 17.72 -2.65
C VAL A 35 7.35 17.56 -2.29
N VAL A 36 6.74 16.48 -2.77
CA VAL A 36 5.37 16.11 -2.39
C VAL A 36 5.43 15.14 -1.21
N GLY A 37 4.86 15.55 -0.08
CA GLY A 37 4.65 14.70 1.09
C GLY A 37 3.33 13.93 1.03
N VAL A 38 3.32 12.73 1.59
CA VAL A 38 2.15 11.85 1.70
C VAL A 38 1.71 11.79 3.16
N VAL A 39 0.66 12.53 3.49
CA VAL A 39 0.12 12.59 4.86
C VAL A 39 -1.00 11.57 5.01
N THR A 40 -0.92 10.72 6.04
CA THR A 40 -1.83 9.59 6.25
C THR A 40 -2.42 9.63 7.66
N ALA A 41 -3.72 9.35 7.79
CA ALA A 41 -4.42 9.23 9.07
C ALA A 41 -5.51 8.15 8.98
N GLN A 42 -5.90 7.57 10.11
CA GLN A 42 -7.03 6.64 10.18
C GLN A 42 -8.37 7.38 10.13
N ASN A 43 -9.37 6.74 9.56
CA ASN A 43 -10.72 7.27 9.37
C ASN A 43 -11.61 6.90 10.58
N LEU A 44 -11.13 7.10 11.81
CA LEU A 44 -11.79 6.59 13.01
C LEU A 44 -12.68 7.59 13.75
N THR A 45 -12.65 8.90 13.45
CA THR A 45 -13.63 9.86 14.01
C THR A 45 -13.65 11.20 13.26
N PRO A 46 -14.79 11.94 13.29
CA PRO A 46 -14.90 13.31 12.78
C PRO A 46 -14.27 14.37 13.72
N SER A 47 -13.72 13.98 14.87
CA SER A 47 -13.17 14.87 15.91
C SER A 47 -11.70 15.25 15.73
N TYR A 48 -11.01 14.79 14.68
CA TYR A 48 -9.67 15.31 14.38
C TYR A 48 -9.78 16.64 13.65
N SER A 49 -9.78 17.73 14.42
CA SER A 49 -9.66 19.11 13.92
C SER A 49 -8.25 19.38 13.37
N PHE A 50 -7.79 18.63 12.37
CA PHE A 50 -6.59 18.98 11.60
C PHE A 50 -7.01 19.60 10.25
N SER A 51 -7.81 20.66 10.33
CA SER A 51 -8.13 21.56 9.22
C SER A 51 -7.01 22.58 8.94
N ARG A 52 -5.87 22.49 9.62
CA ARG A 52 -4.66 23.27 9.32
C ARG A 52 -3.47 22.32 9.38
N VAL A 53 -2.90 21.95 8.25
CA VAL A 53 -1.51 21.53 8.27
C VAL A 53 -0.70 22.81 8.42
N LEU A 54 -0.26 23.10 9.63
CA LEU A 54 0.93 23.89 9.89
C LEU A 54 1.73 23.16 10.97
N GLY A 55 2.66 22.30 10.53
CA GLY A 55 3.85 21.91 11.31
C GLY A 55 3.81 20.66 12.20
N ALA A 56 2.67 20.02 12.46
CA ALA A 56 2.59 18.90 13.42
C ALA A 56 2.13 17.57 12.79
N VAL A 57 2.87 17.05 11.81
CA VAL A 57 2.81 15.60 11.54
C VAL A 57 3.63 14.91 12.63
N GLY A 58 3.01 13.98 13.35
CA GLY A 58 3.74 13.16 14.33
C GLY A 58 4.52 12.05 13.62
N SER A 59 5.46 11.43 14.33
CA SER A 59 6.04 10.17 13.85
C SER A 59 4.96 9.09 13.77
N ARG A 60 5.18 8.08 12.92
CA ARG A 60 4.25 6.95 12.77
C ARG A 60 4.01 6.25 14.12
N VAL A 61 5.04 6.16 14.97
CA VAL A 61 4.94 5.57 16.31
C VAL A 61 4.09 6.43 17.23
N ALA A 62 4.38 7.74 17.33
CA ALA A 62 3.66 8.65 18.21
C ALA A 62 2.16 8.73 17.87
N THR A 63 1.83 8.63 16.58
CA THR A 63 0.47 8.67 16.08
C THR A 63 -0.25 7.31 16.13
N GLY A 64 0.42 6.22 16.48
CA GLY A 64 -0.16 4.88 16.38
C GLY A 64 -0.56 4.57 14.93
N ALA A 65 0.35 4.78 13.98
CA ALA A 65 0.12 4.61 12.55
C ALA A 65 -1.16 5.31 12.06
N GLY A 66 -1.36 6.57 12.46
CA GLY A 66 -2.50 7.38 12.02
C GLY A 66 -3.73 7.34 12.92
N ASP A 67 -3.76 6.52 13.97
CA ASP A 67 -4.88 6.41 14.92
C ASP A 67 -5.09 7.71 15.70
N ARG A 68 -4.03 8.24 16.31
CA ARG A 68 -4.06 9.42 17.19
C ARG A 68 -3.85 10.75 16.46
N GLY A 69 -3.54 10.71 15.16
CA GLY A 69 -3.29 11.90 14.35
C GLY A 69 -2.54 11.59 13.05
N PRO A 70 -2.41 12.56 12.14
CA PRO A 70 -1.74 12.34 10.86
C PRO A 70 -0.21 12.19 11.02
N TYR A 71 0.37 11.31 10.21
CA TYR A 71 1.82 11.15 10.08
C TYR A 71 2.26 11.30 8.62
N LEU A 72 3.55 11.61 8.44
CA LEU A 72 4.17 11.68 7.11
C LEU A 72 4.65 10.29 6.71
N ALA A 73 3.93 9.63 5.82
CA ALA A 73 4.26 8.28 5.37
C ALA A 73 5.48 8.26 4.43
N GLY A 74 5.74 9.36 3.74
CA GLY A 74 6.81 9.45 2.76
C GLY A 74 6.77 10.76 2.00
N TYR A 75 7.78 10.97 1.15
CA TYR A 75 7.79 12.05 0.20
C TYR A 75 8.44 11.61 -1.11
N PHE A 76 8.18 12.33 -2.19
CA PHE A 76 8.77 12.10 -3.50
C PHE A 76 8.98 13.42 -4.25
N PRO A 77 9.87 13.47 -5.25
CA PRO A 77 10.03 14.66 -6.10
C PRO A 77 8.71 15.06 -6.78
N VAL A 78 8.48 16.36 -6.97
CA VAL A 78 7.28 16.83 -7.68
C VAL A 78 7.23 16.20 -9.08
N PRO A 79 6.18 15.43 -9.42
CA PRO A 79 6.08 14.83 -10.74
C PRO A 79 5.99 15.92 -11.82
N PRO A 80 6.75 15.82 -12.93
CA PRO A 80 6.69 16.81 -14.00
C PRO A 80 5.31 16.81 -14.65
N CYS A 81 4.89 17.98 -15.15
CA CYS A 81 3.62 18.11 -15.88
C CYS A 81 3.66 17.56 -17.32
N ALA A 82 4.82 17.08 -17.78
CA ALA A 82 4.95 16.43 -19.07
C ALA A 82 4.04 15.20 -19.13
N GLN A 83 3.47 14.92 -20.31
CA GLN A 83 2.54 13.81 -20.49
C GLN A 83 3.13 12.52 -19.88
N PRO A 84 2.40 11.83 -18.99
CA PRO A 84 2.87 10.57 -18.45
C PRO A 84 3.18 9.60 -19.59
N PRO A 85 4.21 8.76 -19.45
CA PRO A 85 4.53 7.76 -20.47
C PRO A 85 3.28 6.91 -20.77
N PRO A 86 2.99 6.62 -22.04
CA PRO A 86 1.76 5.96 -22.43
C PRO A 86 1.61 4.60 -21.72
N PRO A 87 0.37 4.19 -21.38
CA PRO A 87 0.09 2.98 -20.61
C PRO A 87 0.57 1.68 -21.29
N SER A 88 0.87 1.72 -22.58
CA SER A 88 1.47 0.63 -23.35
C SER A 88 2.90 0.25 -22.90
N VAL A 89 3.57 1.08 -22.10
CA VAL A 89 4.86 0.71 -21.50
C VAL A 89 4.69 -0.08 -20.17
N VAL A 90 3.47 -0.16 -19.63
CA VAL A 90 3.17 -0.82 -18.35
C VAL A 90 2.62 -2.25 -18.53
N VAL A 91 2.23 -2.64 -19.75
CA VAL A 91 1.68 -3.98 -20.03
C VAL A 91 2.47 -4.62 -21.17
N GLY A 92 3.48 -5.42 -20.82
CA GLY A 92 4.22 -6.19 -21.82
C GLY A 92 5.66 -6.59 -21.46
N THR A 93 6.21 -6.13 -20.35
CA THR A 93 7.57 -6.52 -19.94
C THR A 93 7.53 -7.12 -18.54
N GLY A 94 7.63 -8.44 -18.46
CA GLY A 94 7.94 -9.10 -17.20
C GLY A 94 9.17 -8.46 -16.56
N GLY A 95 9.01 -7.88 -15.37
CA GLY A 95 10.10 -7.58 -14.44
C GLY A 95 11.23 -6.65 -14.90
N SER A 96 11.14 -5.94 -16.02
CA SER A 96 12.21 -5.02 -16.44
C SER A 96 12.35 -3.86 -15.44
N SER A 97 13.57 -3.54 -15.03
CA SER A 97 13.91 -2.41 -14.14
C SER A 97 13.35 -1.08 -14.66
N VAL A 98 13.20 -0.96 -15.98
CA VAL A 98 12.56 0.17 -16.66
C VAL A 98 11.08 0.26 -16.33
N ALA A 99 10.33 -0.85 -16.35
CA ALA A 99 8.91 -0.85 -16.00
C ALA A 99 8.69 -0.47 -14.52
N LEU A 100 9.54 -0.96 -13.62
CA LEU A 100 9.52 -0.56 -12.20
C LEU A 100 9.85 0.93 -12.02
N ALA A 101 10.83 1.46 -12.74
CA ALA A 101 11.19 2.87 -12.69
C ALA A 101 10.05 3.77 -13.20
N LEU A 102 9.40 3.39 -14.30
CA LEU A 102 8.26 4.11 -14.86
C LEU A 102 7.03 4.06 -13.94
N LEU A 103 6.73 2.90 -13.36
CA LEU A 103 5.70 2.77 -12.33
C LEU A 103 6.01 3.67 -11.13
N GLY A 104 7.27 3.68 -10.71
CA GLY A 104 7.78 4.57 -9.67
C GLY A 104 7.58 6.06 -9.97
N MET A 105 7.36 6.49 -11.20
CA MET A 105 7.04 7.89 -11.51
C MET A 105 5.56 8.24 -11.38
N VAL A 106 4.67 7.24 -11.44
CA VAL A 106 3.21 7.46 -11.51
C VAL A 106 2.45 6.91 -10.31
N ILE A 107 3.08 6.06 -9.48
CA ILE A 107 2.45 5.50 -8.27
C ILE A 107 3.24 5.77 -6.99
N PHE A 108 2.54 5.75 -5.86
CA PHE A 108 3.12 5.69 -4.52
C PHE A 108 2.53 4.49 -3.77
N ARG A 109 3.38 3.59 -3.28
CA ARG A 109 2.98 2.43 -2.48
C ARG A 109 3.01 2.80 -1.00
N LEU A 110 1.85 3.11 -0.46
CA LEU A 110 1.64 3.38 0.96
C LEU A 110 1.72 2.08 1.77
N GLY A 111 2.42 2.11 2.90
CA GLY A 111 2.66 0.95 3.77
C GLY A 111 3.72 -0.02 3.25
N GLY A 112 4.55 0.41 2.30
CA GLY A 112 5.45 -0.46 1.56
C GLY A 112 6.75 -0.86 2.26
N ASP A 113 7.06 -0.28 3.43
CA ASP A 113 8.33 -0.43 4.12
C ASP A 113 8.21 -1.26 5.41
N PRO A 114 8.59 -2.55 5.41
CA PRO A 114 8.51 -3.39 6.60
C PRO A 114 9.54 -3.03 7.68
N ALA A 115 10.63 -2.31 7.36
CA ALA A 115 11.60 -1.86 8.37
C ALA A 115 10.98 -0.83 9.33
N CYS A 116 9.97 -0.11 8.84
CA CYS A 116 9.09 0.79 9.58
C CYS A 116 8.05 0.08 10.47
N ALA A 117 8.09 -1.25 10.59
CA ALA A 117 7.23 -2.03 11.47
C ALA A 117 7.94 -2.55 12.73
N THR A 118 9.28 -2.62 12.73
CA THR A 118 10.06 -3.47 13.65
C THR A 118 10.95 -2.72 14.64
N GLY A 119 10.79 -1.41 14.84
CA GLY A 119 11.69 -0.66 15.73
C GLY A 119 12.87 -0.01 15.00
N ILE A 120 13.28 -0.57 13.86
CA ILE A 120 14.58 -0.26 13.25
C ILE A 120 14.57 1.11 12.54
N ALA A 121 13.41 1.53 12.03
CA ALA A 121 13.14 2.91 11.62
C ALA A 121 12.33 3.70 12.69
N ASP A 122 12.11 3.14 13.87
CA ASP A 122 11.36 3.76 14.97
C ASP A 122 12.29 4.56 15.89
N ASP A 123 13.19 5.35 15.30
CA ASP A 123 13.59 6.57 16.00
C ASP A 123 12.31 7.39 16.18
N PRO A 124 11.83 7.68 17.40
CA PRO A 124 10.67 8.54 17.58
C PRO A 124 10.87 9.93 16.97
N ALA A 125 12.12 10.34 16.70
CA ALA A 125 12.48 11.53 15.94
C ALA A 125 12.41 11.35 14.40
N ALA A 126 12.32 10.12 13.88
CA ALA A 126 12.07 9.85 12.47
C ALA A 126 10.65 10.26 12.11
N LEU A 127 10.55 11.46 11.55
CA LEU A 127 9.29 12.07 11.11
C LEU A 127 8.63 11.30 9.96
N VAL A 128 9.42 10.63 9.13
CA VAL A 128 8.98 10.01 7.87
C VAL A 128 9.12 8.49 7.97
N CYS A 129 8.00 7.76 7.86
CA CYS A 129 8.03 6.31 7.94
C CYS A 129 6.85 5.65 7.20
N ASN A 130 7.16 4.86 6.17
CA ASN A 130 6.16 4.23 5.28
C ASN A 130 5.76 2.81 5.74
N GLY A 131 5.57 2.63 7.05
CA GLY A 131 5.32 1.33 7.65
C GLY A 131 3.96 0.72 7.27
N PRO A 132 3.83 -0.62 7.31
CA PRO A 132 2.64 -1.33 6.86
C PRO A 132 1.36 -0.80 7.53
N LEU A 133 0.30 -0.63 6.76
CA LEU A 133 -1.01 -0.22 7.25
C LEU A 133 -1.62 -1.31 8.12
N TRP A 134 -2.46 -0.91 9.06
CA TRP A 134 -3.21 -1.86 9.87
C TRP A 134 -4.30 -2.54 9.05
N ASN A 135 -4.52 -3.79 9.42
CA ASN A 135 -5.47 -4.68 8.80
C ASN A 135 -6.93 -4.24 9.08
N GLY A 136 -7.82 -4.36 8.09
CA GLY A 136 -9.24 -4.03 8.22
C GLY A 136 -9.52 -2.57 8.62
N THR A 137 -8.55 -1.68 8.40
CA THR A 137 -8.58 -0.30 8.88
C THR A 137 -8.77 0.65 7.71
N ALA A 138 -9.64 1.64 7.88
CA ALA A 138 -9.86 2.70 6.89
C ALA A 138 -8.90 3.86 7.12
N TYR A 139 -8.24 4.31 6.06
CA TYR A 139 -7.29 5.42 6.06
C TYR A 139 -7.77 6.55 5.15
N ARG A 140 -7.34 7.78 5.44
CA ARG A 140 -7.40 8.91 4.51
C ARG A 140 -6.00 9.42 4.26
N VAL A 141 -5.78 9.87 3.02
CA VAL A 141 -4.49 10.37 2.56
C VAL A 141 -4.67 11.73 1.92
N LYS A 142 -3.70 12.62 2.08
CA LYS A 142 -3.56 13.82 1.25
C LYS A 142 -2.12 14.05 0.83
N PHE A 143 -1.97 14.73 -0.30
CA PHE A 143 -0.68 15.25 -0.76
C PHE A 143 -0.49 16.69 -0.31
N VAL A 144 0.73 17.01 0.10
CA VAL A 144 1.16 18.35 0.52
C VAL A 144 2.47 18.72 -0.17
N LEU A 145 2.67 20.00 -0.51
CA LEU A 145 3.92 20.51 -1.07
C LEU A 145 4.79 21.04 0.05
N LEU A 146 5.96 20.43 0.24
CA LEU A 146 6.90 20.75 1.31
C LEU A 146 8.21 21.27 0.72
N ALA A 147 8.90 22.12 1.49
CA ALA A 147 10.27 22.48 1.18
C ALA A 147 11.19 21.29 1.45
N ARG A 148 12.06 20.94 0.50
CA ARG A 148 13.03 19.84 0.66
C ARG A 148 14.01 20.08 1.81
N SER A 149 14.30 21.34 2.11
CA SER A 149 15.18 21.73 3.22
C SER A 149 14.54 21.49 4.59
N SER A 150 13.22 21.40 4.69
CA SER A 150 12.51 21.17 5.94
C SER A 150 11.11 20.61 5.69
N LEU A 151 10.94 19.32 5.98
CA LEU A 151 9.65 18.63 5.90
C LEU A 151 8.68 19.00 7.04
N LEU A 152 9.20 19.70 8.05
CA LEU A 152 8.44 20.21 9.21
C LEU A 152 7.83 21.58 8.95
N SER A 153 8.27 22.28 7.91
CA SER A 153 7.73 23.59 7.57
C SER A 153 6.27 23.47 7.11
N PRO A 154 5.45 24.50 7.35
CA PRO A 154 4.10 24.59 6.80
C PRO A 154 4.10 24.30 5.29
N PRO A 155 3.17 23.46 4.79
CA PRO A 155 3.11 23.18 3.38
C PRO A 155 2.69 24.43 2.61
N ALA A 156 3.36 24.67 1.49
CA ALA A 156 3.02 25.78 0.60
C ALA A 156 1.64 25.56 -0.04
N MET A 157 1.29 24.30 -0.31
CA MET A 157 -0.01 23.90 -0.84
C MET A 157 -0.39 22.50 -0.39
N GLU A 158 -1.69 22.20 -0.45
CA GLU A 158 -2.21 20.89 -0.12
C GLU A 158 -3.40 20.50 -0.98
N THR A 159 -3.61 19.19 -1.11
CA THR A 159 -4.81 18.63 -1.72
C THR A 159 -5.88 18.34 -0.67
N PRO A 160 -7.16 18.28 -1.06
CA PRO A 160 -8.18 17.70 -0.19
C PRO A 160 -7.86 16.24 0.12
N TRP A 161 -8.28 15.78 1.30
CA TRP A 161 -8.22 14.38 1.69
C TRP A 161 -8.89 13.45 0.67
N SER A 162 -8.37 12.23 0.55
CA SER A 162 -8.96 11.16 -0.24
C SER A 162 -10.29 10.72 0.35
N ASP A 163 -11.06 9.98 -0.45
CA ASP A 163 -12.11 9.12 0.09
C ASP A 163 -11.47 8.06 1.02
N PRO A 164 -12.21 7.48 1.97
CA PRO A 164 -11.67 6.43 2.84
C PRO A 164 -11.13 5.23 2.04
N ILE A 165 -9.91 4.81 2.38
CA ILE A 165 -9.21 3.68 1.78
C ILE A 165 -9.14 2.57 2.82
N SER A 166 -9.94 1.53 2.65
CA SER A 166 -9.98 0.40 3.59
C SER A 166 -8.99 -0.68 3.17
N THR A 167 -8.12 -1.08 4.09
CA THR A 167 -7.32 -2.29 3.92
C THR A 167 -8.20 -3.54 4.02
N LYS A 168 -7.79 -4.61 3.34
CA LYS A 168 -8.55 -5.88 3.35
C LYS A 168 -8.39 -6.58 4.71
N PRO A 169 -9.47 -7.12 5.29
CA PRO A 169 -9.40 -7.83 6.56
C PRO A 169 -8.66 -9.17 6.46
N VAL A 170 -7.95 -9.46 7.55
CA VAL A 170 -7.43 -10.74 8.03
C VAL A 170 -8.47 -11.82 8.19
N VAL A 171 -8.60 -12.84 7.32
CA VAL A 171 -9.31 -14.06 7.76
C VAL A 171 -8.34 -14.86 8.63
N SER A 172 -8.69 -15.18 9.88
CA SER A 172 -7.79 -15.96 10.74
C SER A 172 -7.54 -17.33 10.12
N VAL A 173 -6.35 -17.90 10.32
CA VAL A 173 -6.02 -19.24 9.78
C VAL A 173 -7.01 -20.29 10.27
N GLU A 174 -7.57 -20.13 11.47
CA GLU A 174 -8.60 -21.02 12.03
C GLU A 174 -9.93 -20.92 11.28
N GLN A 175 -10.22 -19.78 10.65
CA GLN A 175 -11.41 -19.54 9.84
C GLN A 175 -11.21 -19.93 8.37
N ILE A 176 -9.98 -20.23 7.95
CA ILE A 176 -9.72 -20.74 6.61
C ILE A 176 -10.15 -22.20 6.57
N HIS A 177 -11.33 -22.45 6.01
CA HIS A 177 -11.75 -23.80 5.65
C HIS A 177 -10.82 -24.34 4.54
N VAL A 178 -9.77 -25.07 4.93
CA VAL A 178 -8.84 -25.81 4.06
C VAL A 178 -9.51 -27.04 3.43
N TRP A 179 -10.73 -26.93 2.94
CA TRP A 179 -11.46 -28.06 2.38
C TRP A 179 -11.43 -28.03 0.84
N PRO A 180 -10.42 -28.63 0.19
CA PRO A 180 -10.67 -29.30 -1.07
C PRO A 180 -11.14 -30.72 -0.73
N GLY A 181 -12.33 -31.09 -1.24
CA GLY A 181 -12.88 -32.45 -1.30
C GLY A 181 -12.07 -33.56 -0.66
N LYS A 182 -12.56 -34.11 0.46
CA LYS A 182 -12.09 -35.35 1.11
C LYS A 182 -11.84 -36.48 0.09
N ARG A 183 -10.67 -36.50 -0.52
CA ARG A 183 -9.95 -37.71 -0.89
C ARG A 183 -8.70 -37.67 -0.06
N THR A 184 -8.79 -38.28 1.11
CA THR A 184 -7.60 -38.52 1.92
C THR A 184 -6.60 -39.27 1.04
N GLY A 185 -5.31 -38.98 1.14
CA GLY A 185 -4.29 -39.72 0.38
C GLY A 185 -4.43 -41.24 0.57
N GLY A 186 -4.91 -41.68 1.75
CA GLY A 186 -5.27 -43.06 2.02
C GLY A 186 -6.33 -43.65 1.10
N MET A 187 -7.37 -42.87 0.71
CA MET A 187 -8.36 -43.35 -0.25
C MET A 187 -7.74 -43.58 -1.64
N VAL A 188 -6.82 -42.70 -2.07
CA VAL A 188 -6.10 -42.86 -3.34
C VAL A 188 -5.22 -44.12 -3.29
N VAL A 189 -4.46 -44.30 -2.21
CA VAL A 189 -3.60 -45.47 -2.00
C VAL A 189 -4.43 -46.75 -2.01
N VAL A 190 -5.51 -46.82 -1.25
CA VAL A 190 -6.40 -48.00 -1.19
C VAL A 190 -6.98 -48.31 -2.57
N THR A 191 -7.46 -47.31 -3.31
CA THR A 191 -7.97 -47.54 -4.67
C THR A 191 -6.89 -48.03 -5.64
N SER A 192 -5.66 -47.51 -5.54
CA SER A 192 -4.56 -47.98 -6.40
C SER A 192 -4.18 -49.43 -6.12
N VAL A 193 -4.08 -49.83 -4.85
CA VAL A 193 -3.74 -51.21 -4.45
C VAL A 193 -4.82 -52.19 -4.89
N LEU A 194 -6.11 -51.85 -4.66
CA LEU A 194 -7.23 -52.68 -5.09
C LEU A 194 -7.25 -52.86 -6.62
N CYS A 195 -7.02 -51.78 -7.38
CA CYS A 195 -6.93 -51.87 -8.84
C CYS A 195 -5.76 -52.75 -9.32
N SER A 196 -4.59 -52.65 -8.68
CA SER A 196 -3.42 -53.49 -9.03
C SER A 196 -3.67 -54.97 -8.73
N ILE A 197 -4.26 -55.29 -7.57
CA ILE A 197 -4.61 -56.68 -7.22
C ILE A 197 -5.64 -57.24 -8.20
N LEU A 198 -6.68 -56.46 -8.54
CA LEU A 198 -7.70 -56.89 -9.49
C LEU A 198 -7.11 -57.18 -10.87
N PHE A 199 -6.18 -56.35 -11.33
CA PHE A 199 -5.48 -56.56 -12.60
C PHE A 199 -4.67 -57.87 -12.59
N VAL A 200 -3.92 -58.13 -11.52
CA VAL A 200 -3.16 -59.40 -11.40
C VAL A 200 -4.11 -60.59 -11.39
N LEU A 201 -5.25 -60.52 -10.69
CA LEU A 201 -6.22 -61.62 -10.64
C LEU A 201 -6.94 -61.89 -11.98
N LEU A 202 -7.07 -60.88 -12.84
CA LEU A 202 -7.75 -61.03 -14.14
C LEU A 202 -6.81 -61.47 -15.26
N PHE A 203 -5.52 -61.22 -15.15
CA PHE A 203 -4.53 -61.43 -16.20
C PHE A 203 -3.39 -62.40 -15.84
N ALA A 204 -3.43 -63.01 -14.66
CA ALA A 204 -2.61 -64.17 -14.27
C ALA A 204 -3.43 -65.45 -14.38
#